data_AF-A0A8U0TT64-F1
#
_entry.id   AF-A0A8U0TT64-F1
#
_cell.length_a   1.000
_cell.length_b   1.000
_cell.length_c   1.000
_cell.angle_alpha   90.00
_cell.angle_beta   90.00
_cell.angle_gamma   90.00
#
_symmetry.space_group_name_H-M   'P 1'
#
loop_
_entity.id
_entity.type
_entity.pdbx_description
1 polymer ?
#
loop_
_entity_poly.entity_id
_entity_poly.type
_entity_poly.pdbx_seq_one_letter_code
_entity_poly.pdbx_strand_id
1 'polypeptide(L)'
;MYLSMQKNFRAFTVLAFIVTFTMFLFSFTLRDPSLYFFKYAIRKSDSFFSNGQCGCRECMTELEDDPWFTERFNLSVHPLMSRRNSLLTNDTYHWWQRLQGQKDPANFGEVVEKLFQVIPDDDDLYKDAGPERCRTCAVVGNSGNLKGSRYGPLIDSSDVIIRMNMAPTSGFEEDVGSRTTLHVMYPESAIDLDNTTSLLLIPFKTLDLQWITSALTTGSINKTYFPVRSRIKANKNRVLIYSPTFFKYVYDTWLERHGRYPSTGFLSLLFAVHICDKVNVYGFGADRYGNWHHYWQKNYHGGEFRKTGVHDADHEHNVTMLLADKHKINIFKGF
;
A
#
# COMPACT_ATOMS: atom_id res chain seq x y z
N MET A 1 10.34 7.08 -64.67
CA MET A 1 9.31 6.78 -63.65
C MET A 1 9.34 5.33 -63.14
N TYR A 2 9.48 4.33 -64.02
CA TYR A 2 9.46 2.90 -63.64
C TYR A 2 10.62 2.44 -62.71
N LEU A 3 11.84 2.94 -62.93
CA LEU A 3 13.03 2.59 -62.14
C LEU A 3 13.02 3.11 -60.68
N SER A 4 12.29 4.19 -60.40
CA SER A 4 12.17 4.77 -59.04
C SER A 4 11.19 3.97 -58.16
N MET A 5 10.06 3.55 -58.73
CA MET A 5 9.09 2.69 -58.04
C MET A 5 9.69 1.33 -57.66
N GLN A 6 10.56 0.76 -58.51
CA GLN A 6 11.18 -0.54 -58.27
C GLN A 6 12.24 -0.50 -57.16
N LYS A 7 12.97 0.63 -57.02
CA LYS A 7 13.90 0.86 -55.90
C LYS A 7 13.15 1.05 -54.57
N ASN A 8 12.05 1.80 -54.58
CA ASN A 8 11.22 2.01 -53.39
C ASN A 8 10.53 0.73 -52.94
N PHE A 9 10.05 -0.09 -53.88
CA PHE A 9 9.46 -1.40 -53.57
C PHE A 9 10.50 -2.36 -52.95
N ARG A 10 11.72 -2.42 -53.52
CA ARG A 10 12.82 -3.22 -52.97
C ARG A 10 13.23 -2.75 -51.57
N ALA A 11 13.31 -1.44 -51.34
CA ALA A 11 13.60 -0.89 -50.01
C ALA A 11 12.50 -1.26 -48.99
N PHE A 12 11.23 -1.19 -49.39
CA PHE A 12 10.11 -1.61 -48.56
C PHE A 12 10.12 -3.11 -48.25
N THR A 13 10.50 -3.93 -49.23
CA THR A 13 10.59 -5.39 -49.04
C THR A 13 11.72 -5.73 -48.07
N VAL A 14 12.88 -5.08 -48.22
CA VAL A 14 14.01 -5.26 -47.29
C VAL A 14 13.67 -4.79 -45.88
N LEU A 15 13.00 -3.65 -45.73
CA LEU A 15 12.56 -3.16 -44.43
C LEU A 15 11.54 -4.12 -43.77
N ALA A 16 10.58 -4.62 -44.55
CA ALA A 16 9.61 -5.61 -44.07
C ALA A 16 10.31 -6.92 -43.63
N PHE A 17 11.32 -7.38 -44.37
CA PHE A 17 12.13 -8.54 -43.98
C PHE A 17 12.96 -8.30 -42.71
N ILE A 18 13.52 -7.11 -42.52
CA ILE A 18 14.26 -6.76 -41.30
C ILE A 18 13.30 -6.74 -40.10
N VAL A 19 12.11 -6.17 -40.25
CA VAL A 19 11.10 -6.11 -39.18
C VAL A 19 10.58 -7.51 -38.82
N THR A 20 10.29 -8.36 -39.81
CA THR A 20 9.83 -9.73 -39.53
C THR A 20 10.93 -10.60 -38.94
N PHE A 21 12.17 -10.47 -39.41
CA PHE A 21 13.31 -11.21 -38.88
C PHE A 21 13.68 -10.78 -37.45
N THR A 22 13.61 -9.48 -37.15
CA THR A 22 13.82 -8.98 -35.78
C THR A 22 12.70 -9.43 -34.84
N MET A 23 11.43 -9.38 -35.27
CA MET A 23 10.30 -9.92 -34.51
C MET A 23 10.42 -11.44 -34.27
N PHE A 24 10.92 -12.19 -35.25
CA PHE A 24 11.16 -13.63 -35.14
C PHE A 24 12.33 -13.97 -34.20
N LEU A 25 13.43 -13.22 -34.24
CA LEU A 25 14.53 -13.36 -33.29
C LEU A 25 14.10 -13.00 -31.86
N PHE A 26 13.25 -11.98 -31.71
CA PHE A 26 12.70 -11.57 -30.42
C PHE A 26 11.77 -12.63 -29.82
N SER A 27 10.95 -13.29 -30.63
CA SER A 27 10.03 -14.35 -30.16
C SER A 27 10.74 -15.65 -29.80
N PHE A 28 11.91 -15.92 -30.37
CA PHE A 28 12.71 -17.12 -30.06
C PHE A 28 13.59 -16.95 -28.81
N THR A 29 14.00 -15.73 -28.50
CA THR A 29 14.90 -15.41 -27.36
C THR A 29 14.16 -15.07 -26.08
N LEU A 30 12.94 -14.55 -26.16
CA LEU A 30 12.11 -14.18 -25.02
C LEU A 30 10.80 -14.97 -25.08
N ARG A 31 10.62 -15.90 -24.12
CA ARG A 31 9.32 -16.53 -23.85
C ARG A 31 8.35 -15.43 -23.38
N ASP A 32 7.60 -14.88 -24.33
CA ASP A 32 6.46 -13.95 -24.18
C ASP A 32 6.75 -12.43 -24.16
N PRO A 33 7.09 -11.81 -25.32
CA PRO A 33 7.35 -10.37 -25.43
C PRO A 33 6.08 -9.50 -25.56
N SER A 34 4.94 -10.11 -25.91
CA SER A 34 3.75 -9.37 -26.37
C SER A 34 3.09 -8.58 -25.23
N LEU A 35 2.91 -9.21 -24.08
CA LEU A 35 2.38 -8.56 -22.87
C LEU A 35 3.34 -7.53 -22.29
N TYR A 36 4.65 -7.78 -22.38
CA TYR A 36 5.67 -6.88 -21.82
C TYR A 36 5.73 -5.56 -22.60
N PHE A 37 5.78 -5.63 -23.93
CA PHE A 37 5.84 -4.44 -24.78
C PHE A 37 4.54 -3.63 -24.70
N PHE A 38 3.37 -4.28 -24.70
CA PHE A 38 2.10 -3.56 -24.57
C PHE A 38 1.91 -2.93 -23.19
N LYS A 39 2.25 -3.62 -22.09
CA LYS A 39 2.24 -3.02 -20.74
C LYS A 39 3.22 -1.86 -20.63
N TYR A 40 4.43 -2.01 -21.17
CA TYR A 40 5.45 -0.97 -21.19
C TYR A 40 5.01 0.25 -22.03
N ALA A 41 4.42 0.02 -23.20
CA ALA A 41 3.96 1.09 -24.09
C ALA A 41 2.74 1.86 -23.53
N ILE A 42 1.76 1.16 -22.96
CA ILE A 42 0.60 1.79 -22.28
C ILE A 42 1.09 2.63 -21.09
N ARG A 43 2.03 2.10 -20.30
CA ARG A 43 2.60 2.80 -19.17
C ARG A 43 3.44 4.01 -19.55
N LYS A 44 4.18 3.92 -20.67
CA LYS A 44 4.93 5.06 -21.22
C LYS A 44 3.98 6.17 -21.68
N SER A 45 2.79 5.81 -22.19
CA SER A 45 1.74 6.78 -22.50
C SER A 45 1.25 7.49 -21.23
N ASP A 46 0.93 6.75 -20.15
CA ASP A 46 0.49 7.36 -18.88
C ASP A 46 1.59 8.23 -18.24
N SER A 47 2.86 7.80 -18.35
CA SER A 47 4.04 8.56 -17.92
C SER A 47 4.22 9.86 -18.69
N PHE A 48 3.90 9.88 -19.99
CA PHE A 48 3.99 11.07 -20.85
C PHE A 48 3.02 12.18 -20.44
N PHE A 49 1.97 11.85 -19.69
CA PHE A 49 1.01 12.82 -19.15
C PHE A 49 1.30 13.24 -17.69
N SER A 50 2.37 12.72 -17.06
CA SER A 50 2.80 13.20 -15.75
C SER A 50 3.64 14.48 -15.90
N ASN A 51 2.97 15.62 -15.84
CA ASN A 51 3.62 16.92 -15.67
C ASN A 51 4.39 16.92 -14.34
N GLY A 52 5.73 17.04 -14.40
CA GLY A 52 6.57 17.42 -13.26
C GLY A 52 6.61 16.40 -12.11
N GLN A 53 7.72 15.66 -12.06
CA GLN A 53 7.91 14.43 -11.30
C GLN A 53 7.55 14.47 -9.80
N CYS A 54 7.88 15.55 -9.08
CA CYS A 54 7.29 16.05 -7.83
C CYS A 54 8.14 17.26 -7.38
N GLY A 55 7.82 17.91 -6.27
CA GLY A 55 8.61 19.02 -5.71
C GLY A 55 9.77 18.62 -4.78
N CYS A 56 10.04 17.32 -4.63
CA CYS A 56 11.16 16.84 -3.82
C CYS A 56 12.47 16.84 -4.63
N ARG A 57 13.61 16.82 -3.93
CA ARG A 57 14.91 16.61 -4.59
C ARG A 57 15.02 15.24 -5.28
N GLU A 58 14.36 14.25 -4.69
CA GLU A 58 14.24 12.88 -5.19
C GLU A 58 12.78 12.46 -4.99
N CYS A 59 12.10 12.12 -6.08
CA CYS A 59 10.73 11.65 -6.06
C CYS A 59 10.64 10.13 -6.12
N MET A 60 9.62 9.58 -5.48
CA MET A 60 9.32 8.15 -5.50
C MET A 60 9.28 7.55 -6.92
N THR A 61 8.72 8.32 -7.85
CA THR A 61 8.48 7.99 -9.25
C THR A 61 9.65 8.33 -10.18
N GLU A 62 10.67 9.07 -9.71
CA GLU A 62 11.70 9.68 -10.58
C GLU A 62 12.76 8.75 -11.13
N LEU A 63 12.93 7.56 -10.55
CA LEU A 63 14.04 6.69 -10.96
C LEU A 63 13.55 5.73 -12.03
N GLU A 64 13.61 6.21 -13.28
CA GLU A 64 13.50 5.42 -14.52
C GLU A 64 14.57 4.30 -14.62
N ASP A 65 15.52 4.24 -13.66
CA ASP A 65 16.64 3.29 -13.62
C ASP A 65 16.43 2.06 -12.74
N ASP A 66 15.22 1.83 -12.20
CA ASP A 66 14.93 0.61 -11.43
C ASP A 66 13.86 -0.27 -12.09
N PRO A 67 14.27 -1.26 -12.92
CA PRO A 67 13.34 -2.21 -13.54
C PRO A 67 12.52 -3.01 -12.52
N TRP A 68 13.09 -3.36 -11.36
CA TRP A 68 12.40 -4.16 -10.34
C TRP A 68 11.26 -3.37 -9.70
N PHE A 69 11.51 -2.09 -9.36
CA PHE A 69 10.49 -1.20 -8.80
C PHE A 69 9.47 -0.84 -9.87
N THR A 70 9.92 -0.51 -11.08
CA THR A 70 9.05 -0.17 -12.20
C THR A 70 8.10 -1.33 -12.46
N GLU A 71 8.57 -2.55 -12.65
CA GLU A 71 7.71 -3.73 -12.87
C GLU A 71 6.58 -3.87 -11.83
N ARG A 72 6.85 -3.51 -10.57
CA ARG A 72 5.91 -3.68 -9.45
C ARG A 72 4.99 -2.48 -9.25
N PHE A 73 5.50 -1.26 -9.33
CA PHE A 73 4.76 -0.04 -9.01
C PHE A 73 3.72 0.29 -10.09
N ASN A 74 2.46 0.50 -9.71
CA ASN A 74 1.38 0.79 -10.65
C ASN A 74 0.42 1.86 -10.10
N LEU A 75 0.57 3.08 -10.59
CA LEU A 75 -0.22 4.26 -10.18
C LEU A 75 -1.71 4.14 -10.53
N SER A 76 -2.08 3.32 -11.52
CA SER A 76 -3.48 3.14 -11.92
C SER A 76 -4.28 2.31 -10.90
N VAL A 77 -3.63 1.67 -9.92
CA VAL A 77 -4.32 0.92 -8.85
C VAL A 77 -4.57 1.85 -7.67
N HIS A 78 -5.84 2.22 -7.46
CA HIS A 78 -6.20 3.20 -6.44
C HIS A 78 -6.15 2.59 -5.03
N PRO A 79 -5.39 3.18 -4.09
CA PRO A 79 -5.24 2.64 -2.73
C PRO A 79 -6.47 2.84 -1.84
N LEU A 80 -7.31 3.82 -2.17
CA LEU A 80 -8.55 4.13 -1.47
C LEU A 80 -9.77 3.68 -2.25
N MET A 81 -10.74 3.11 -1.53
CA MET A 81 -12.03 2.72 -2.08
C MET A 81 -13.03 3.88 -2.03
N SER A 82 -13.76 4.10 -3.13
CA SER A 82 -14.97 4.93 -3.24
C SER A 82 -16.07 4.15 -3.95
N ARG A 83 -17.30 4.68 -4.02
CA ARG A 83 -18.38 4.08 -4.83
C ARG A 83 -17.98 3.86 -6.28
N ARG A 84 -17.17 4.76 -6.85
CA ARG A 84 -16.76 4.70 -8.27
C ARG A 84 -15.82 3.54 -8.57
N ASN A 85 -15.01 3.13 -7.59
CA ASN A 85 -13.95 2.14 -7.79
C ASN A 85 -14.13 0.87 -6.92
N SER A 86 -15.25 0.74 -6.21
CA SER A 86 -15.55 -0.39 -5.33
C SER A 86 -15.92 -1.68 -6.05
N LEU A 87 -16.17 -1.65 -7.36
CA LEU A 87 -16.52 -2.86 -8.11
C LEU A 87 -15.32 -3.81 -8.20
N LEU A 88 -15.40 -4.93 -7.47
CA LEU A 88 -14.35 -5.95 -7.46
C LEU A 88 -14.55 -6.93 -8.60
N THR A 89 -13.47 -7.31 -9.28
CA THR A 89 -13.50 -8.45 -10.20
C THR A 89 -13.81 -9.73 -9.44
N ASN A 90 -14.38 -10.72 -10.12
CA ASN A 90 -14.75 -11.99 -9.48
C ASN A 90 -13.54 -12.67 -8.81
N ASP A 91 -12.38 -12.65 -9.46
CA ASP A 91 -11.11 -13.14 -8.89
C ASP A 91 -10.72 -12.39 -7.61
N THR A 92 -10.78 -11.05 -7.65
CA THR A 92 -10.45 -10.20 -6.48
C THR A 92 -11.39 -10.45 -5.32
N TYR A 93 -12.70 -10.47 -5.59
CA TYR A 93 -13.71 -10.71 -4.58
C TYR A 93 -13.56 -12.09 -3.93
N HIS A 94 -13.40 -13.15 -4.73
CA HIS A 94 -13.23 -14.51 -4.21
C HIS A 94 -11.91 -14.71 -3.45
N TRP A 95 -10.82 -14.07 -3.89
CA TRP A 95 -9.58 -14.06 -3.12
C TRP A 95 -9.78 -13.34 -1.78
N TRP A 96 -10.40 -12.16 -1.79
CA TRP A 96 -10.61 -11.35 -0.61
C TRP A 96 -11.51 -12.03 0.44
N GLN A 97 -12.58 -12.71 0.01
CA GLN A 97 -13.45 -13.47 0.91
C GLN A 97 -12.73 -14.65 1.60
N ARG A 98 -11.70 -15.22 0.96
CA ARG A 98 -10.92 -16.35 1.51
C ARG A 98 -9.90 -15.93 2.56
N LEU A 99 -9.58 -14.64 2.68
CA LEU A 99 -8.60 -14.14 3.64
C LEU A 99 -8.93 -14.58 5.07
N GLN A 100 -10.19 -14.44 5.48
CA GLN A 100 -10.66 -14.88 6.81
C GLN A 100 -11.79 -15.91 6.75
N GLY A 101 -12.29 -16.28 5.57
CA GLY A 101 -13.27 -17.35 5.41
C GLY A 101 -14.59 -17.06 6.11
N GLN A 102 -15.11 -15.82 5.94
CA GLN A 102 -16.40 -15.42 6.51
C GLN A 102 -17.51 -16.36 6.00
N LYS A 103 -18.31 -16.91 6.92
CA LYS A 103 -19.52 -17.66 6.57
C LYS A 103 -20.62 -16.67 6.19
N ASP A 104 -21.27 -16.93 5.06
CA ASP A 104 -22.44 -16.19 4.56
C ASP A 104 -22.27 -14.67 4.59
N PRO A 105 -21.31 -14.11 3.83
CA PRO A 105 -21.08 -12.68 3.78
C PRO A 105 -22.33 -11.93 3.27
N ALA A 106 -22.62 -10.78 3.87
CA ALA A 106 -23.65 -9.88 3.38
C ALA A 106 -23.37 -9.43 1.94
N ASN A 107 -24.42 -8.99 1.23
CA ASN A 107 -24.28 -8.47 -0.12
C ASN A 107 -23.29 -7.30 -0.14
N PHE A 108 -22.19 -7.47 -0.85
CA PHE A 108 -21.09 -6.50 -0.86
C PHE A 108 -21.52 -5.13 -1.40
N GLY A 109 -22.31 -5.08 -2.47
CA GLY A 109 -22.81 -3.83 -3.04
C GLY A 109 -23.69 -3.05 -2.06
N GLU A 110 -24.61 -3.73 -1.38
CA GLU A 110 -25.46 -3.09 -0.36
C GLU A 110 -24.65 -2.57 0.84
N VAL A 111 -23.60 -3.31 1.24
CA VAL A 111 -22.70 -2.88 2.32
C VAL A 111 -21.93 -1.64 1.92
N VAL A 112 -21.41 -1.58 0.69
CA VAL A 112 -20.71 -0.41 0.15
C VAL A 112 -21.64 0.81 0.06
N GLU A 113 -22.87 0.63 -0.41
CA GLU A 113 -23.83 1.74 -0.50
C GLU A 113 -24.15 2.33 0.87
N LYS A 114 -24.39 1.48 1.88
CA LYS A 114 -24.62 1.92 3.26
C LYS A 114 -23.40 2.59 3.88
N LEU A 115 -22.21 2.06 3.61
CA LEU A 115 -20.95 2.58 4.13
C LEU A 115 -20.76 4.05 3.73
N PHE A 116 -20.84 4.35 2.44
CA PHE A 116 -20.62 5.70 1.92
C PHE A 116 -21.82 6.65 2.11
N GLN A 117 -22.88 6.22 2.80
CA GLN A 117 -23.89 7.13 3.37
C GLN A 117 -23.45 7.67 4.75
N VAL A 118 -22.50 6.99 5.41
CA VAL A 118 -22.03 7.33 6.77
C VAL A 118 -20.69 8.06 6.73
N ILE A 119 -19.80 7.68 5.82
CA ILE A 119 -18.44 8.23 5.67
C ILE A 119 -18.28 8.95 4.31
N PRO A 120 -17.26 9.80 4.14
CA PRO A 120 -16.95 10.44 2.86
C PRO A 120 -16.74 9.44 1.74
N ASP A 121 -17.25 9.79 0.56
CA ASP A 121 -17.06 9.07 -0.69
C ASP A 121 -16.04 9.84 -1.55
N ASP A 122 -14.79 9.84 -1.08
CA ASP A 122 -13.70 10.61 -1.70
C ASP A 122 -12.48 9.70 -1.89
N ASP A 123 -12.24 9.30 -3.15
CA ASP A 123 -11.01 8.64 -3.55
C ASP A 123 -9.99 9.61 -4.17
N ASP A 124 -10.25 10.92 -4.23
CA ASP A 124 -9.33 11.91 -4.78
C ASP A 124 -8.30 12.40 -3.75
N LEU A 125 -8.50 12.06 -2.48
CA LEU A 125 -7.51 12.29 -1.44
C LEU A 125 -6.16 11.64 -1.81
N TYR A 126 -5.09 12.45 -1.73
CA TYR A 126 -3.72 12.11 -2.10
C TYR A 126 -3.41 11.96 -3.60
N LYS A 127 -4.34 12.32 -4.51
CA LYS A 127 -4.09 12.37 -5.97
C LYS A 127 -3.53 13.71 -6.48
N ASP A 128 -3.03 14.55 -5.59
CA ASP A 128 -2.50 15.90 -5.83
C ASP A 128 -0.99 15.92 -6.17
N ALA A 129 -0.45 14.83 -6.71
CA ALA A 129 0.94 14.79 -7.15
C ALA A 129 1.23 15.78 -8.29
N GLY A 130 2.38 16.46 -8.21
CA GLY A 130 2.81 17.43 -9.20
C GLY A 130 4.11 18.13 -8.81
N PRO A 131 4.69 18.94 -9.72
CA PRO A 131 6.05 19.49 -9.62
C PRO A 131 6.27 20.41 -8.42
N GLU A 132 5.20 21.01 -7.90
CA GLU A 132 5.28 21.97 -6.79
C GLU A 132 5.06 21.31 -5.42
N ARG A 133 4.74 20.00 -5.38
CA ARG A 133 4.37 19.29 -4.15
C ARG A 133 5.45 18.29 -3.77
N CYS A 134 6.00 18.42 -2.56
CA CYS A 134 6.83 17.40 -1.92
C CYS A 134 6.13 16.90 -0.64
N ARG A 135 5.53 15.71 -0.67
CA ARG A 135 4.92 15.06 0.50
C ARG A 135 5.88 14.04 1.07
N THR A 136 6.29 14.33 2.29
CA THR A 136 7.11 13.46 3.13
C THR A 136 6.21 12.66 4.06
N CYS A 137 6.46 11.36 4.13
CA CYS A 137 5.70 10.44 4.95
C CYS A 137 6.60 9.70 5.95
N ALA A 138 6.15 9.62 7.20
CA ALA A 138 6.70 8.74 8.20
C ALA A 138 5.74 7.56 8.41
N VAL A 139 6.18 6.34 8.11
CA VAL A 139 5.46 5.11 8.43
C VAL A 139 6.06 4.54 9.72
N VAL A 140 5.27 4.59 10.79
CA VAL A 140 5.72 4.19 12.13
C VAL A 140 5.08 2.85 12.49
N GLY A 141 5.89 1.80 12.40
CA GLY A 141 5.57 0.46 12.87
C GLY A 141 5.65 0.37 14.40
N ASN A 142 5.55 -0.86 14.90
CA ASN A 142 5.34 -1.12 16.32
C ASN A 142 6.55 -1.76 17.02
N SER A 143 7.66 -1.96 16.32
CA SER A 143 8.84 -2.64 16.85
C SER A 143 9.44 -1.94 18.07
N GLY A 144 9.93 -2.75 19.00
CA GLY A 144 10.69 -2.33 20.17
C GLY A 144 12.00 -1.62 19.86
N ASN A 145 12.50 -1.70 18.63
CA ASN A 145 13.69 -0.95 18.19
C ASN A 145 13.52 0.58 18.26
N LEU A 146 12.28 1.06 18.41
CA LEU A 146 11.97 2.47 18.66
C LEU A 146 12.38 2.93 20.06
N LYS A 147 12.48 2.04 21.06
CA LYS A 147 12.80 2.42 22.44
C LYS A 147 14.19 3.04 22.55
N GLY A 148 14.26 4.25 23.09
CA GLY A 148 15.49 5.02 23.22
C GLY A 148 16.03 5.56 21.89
N SER A 149 15.27 5.46 20.80
CA SER A 149 15.68 5.94 19.48
C SER A 149 15.71 7.45 19.35
N ARG A 150 14.91 8.15 20.14
CA ARG A 150 14.74 9.61 20.08
C ARG A 150 14.34 10.10 18.68
N TYR A 151 13.65 9.25 17.89
CA TYR A 151 13.19 9.62 16.55
C TYR A 151 11.97 10.54 16.55
N GLY A 152 11.37 10.83 17.71
CA GLY A 152 10.11 11.57 17.81
C GLY A 152 10.10 12.90 17.05
N PRO A 153 11.08 13.80 17.23
CA PRO A 153 11.15 15.06 16.48
C PRO A 153 11.26 14.86 14.97
N LEU A 154 11.94 13.82 14.52
CA LEU A 154 12.13 13.52 13.09
C LEU A 154 10.88 12.89 12.47
N ILE A 155 10.15 12.06 13.21
CA ILE A 155 8.84 11.55 12.82
C ILE A 155 7.85 12.72 12.68
N ASP A 156 7.80 13.58 13.70
CA ASP A 156 6.87 14.71 13.78
C ASP A 156 7.20 15.83 12.77
N SER A 157 8.34 15.78 12.06
CA SER A 157 8.65 16.71 10.98
C SER A 157 8.05 16.33 9.62
N SER A 158 7.43 15.15 9.50
CA SER A 158 6.81 14.70 8.24
C SER A 158 5.43 15.32 8.02
N ASP A 159 5.03 15.45 6.75
CA ASP A 159 3.71 15.97 6.37
C ASP A 159 2.59 15.00 6.75
N VAL A 160 2.83 13.71 6.48
CA VAL A 160 1.92 12.61 6.81
C VAL A 160 2.64 11.62 7.72
N ILE A 161 2.02 11.30 8.85
CA ILE A 161 2.51 10.35 9.84
C ILE A 161 1.47 9.23 9.95
N ILE A 162 1.88 8.06 9.47
CA ILE A 162 1.05 6.85 9.39
C ILE A 162 1.42 5.94 10.57
N ARG A 163 0.47 5.74 11.47
CA ARG A 163 0.57 4.79 12.59
C ARG A 163 -0.43 3.65 12.41
N MET A 164 -0.29 2.58 13.17
CA MET A 164 -1.11 1.39 12.98
C MET A 164 -1.38 0.62 14.26
N ASN A 165 -2.46 -0.16 14.24
CA ASN A 165 -2.87 -1.05 15.33
C ASN A 165 -3.11 -0.28 16.65
N MET A 166 -2.86 -0.90 17.80
CA MET A 166 -3.05 -0.32 19.14
C MET A 166 -1.83 0.46 19.66
N ALA A 167 -1.00 1.00 18.77
CA ALA A 167 0.27 1.62 19.12
C ALA A 167 0.08 2.99 19.80
N PRO A 168 0.51 3.17 21.07
CA PRO A 168 0.32 4.43 21.80
C PRO A 168 1.45 5.42 21.51
N THR A 169 1.13 6.71 21.40
CA THR A 169 2.14 7.78 21.43
C THR A 169 2.41 8.28 22.85
N SER A 170 1.38 8.29 23.70
CA SER A 170 1.48 8.85 25.06
C SER A 170 2.48 8.09 25.93
N GLY A 171 3.46 8.82 26.47
CA GLY A 171 4.57 8.28 27.26
C GLY A 171 5.74 7.73 26.43
N PHE A 172 5.69 7.84 25.10
CA PHE A 172 6.72 7.39 24.16
C PHE A 172 7.10 8.50 23.16
N GLU A 173 6.63 9.73 23.34
CA GLU A 173 6.70 10.81 22.35
C GLU A 173 8.14 11.15 21.95
N GLU A 174 9.09 11.03 22.88
CA GLU A 174 10.51 11.23 22.60
C GLU A 174 11.01 10.28 21.50
N ASP A 175 10.56 9.03 21.52
CA ASP A 175 10.98 7.98 20.62
C ASP A 175 10.12 7.91 19.36
N VAL A 176 8.79 8.02 19.51
CA VAL A 176 7.83 7.72 18.44
C VAL A 176 7.11 8.96 17.91
N GLY A 177 7.30 10.12 18.52
CA GLY A 177 6.61 11.36 18.16
C GLY A 177 5.21 11.45 18.78
N SER A 178 4.61 12.62 18.68
CA SER A 178 3.32 12.96 19.27
C SER A 178 2.20 13.08 18.23
N ARG A 179 2.53 13.34 16.96
CA ARG A 179 1.57 13.59 15.90
C ARG A 179 1.14 12.30 15.20
N THR A 180 -0.11 12.28 14.74
CA THR A 180 -0.66 11.21 13.88
C THR A 180 -1.61 11.84 12.88
N THR A 181 -1.33 11.70 11.58
CA THR A 181 -2.23 12.21 10.54
C THR A 181 -3.18 11.13 10.05
N LEU A 182 -2.67 9.88 9.97
CA LEU A 182 -3.40 8.73 9.48
C LEU A 182 -3.16 7.54 10.41
N HIS A 183 -4.22 6.90 10.88
CA HIS A 183 -4.14 5.72 11.73
C HIS A 183 -4.79 4.52 11.05
N VAL A 184 -3.98 3.50 10.79
CA VAL A 184 -4.37 2.29 10.08
C VAL A 184 -4.86 1.24 11.07
N MET A 185 -6.11 0.81 10.94
CA MET A 185 -6.66 -0.20 11.84
C MET A 185 -7.74 -1.06 11.19
N TYR A 186 -8.14 -2.08 11.91
CA TYR A 186 -9.22 -3.02 11.60
C TYR A 186 -9.96 -3.34 12.91
N PRO A 187 -11.17 -3.92 12.89
CA PRO A 187 -12.03 -4.00 14.08
C PRO A 187 -11.37 -4.58 15.33
N GLU A 188 -10.56 -5.63 15.15
CA GLU A 188 -9.89 -6.37 16.24
C GLU A 188 -8.66 -5.63 16.80
N SER A 189 -8.24 -4.51 16.20
CA SER A 189 -7.08 -3.69 16.60
C SER A 189 -7.46 -2.21 16.75
N ALA A 190 -8.75 -1.93 16.92
CA ALA A 190 -9.29 -0.59 16.91
C ALA A 190 -9.04 0.18 18.21
N ILE A 191 -8.71 1.47 18.07
CA ILE A 191 -8.57 2.44 19.15
C ILE A 191 -9.46 3.67 18.91
N ASP A 192 -9.64 4.46 19.97
CA ASP A 192 -10.24 5.80 19.83
C ASP A 192 -9.20 6.77 19.28
N LEU A 193 -9.64 7.64 18.37
CA LEU A 193 -8.82 8.64 17.69
C LEU A 193 -9.28 10.05 18.08
N ASP A 194 -8.36 11.01 18.05
CA ASP A 194 -8.72 12.42 18.12
C ASP A 194 -9.42 12.89 16.84
N ASN A 195 -9.95 14.11 16.86
CA ASN A 195 -10.78 14.62 15.77
C ASN A 195 -9.97 15.04 14.53
N THR A 196 -8.65 15.09 14.63
CA THR A 196 -7.71 15.52 13.59
C THR A 196 -7.05 14.36 12.84
N THR A 197 -6.96 13.18 13.46
CA THR A 197 -6.45 11.97 12.81
C THR A 197 -7.49 11.36 11.87
N SER A 198 -7.06 11.04 10.64
CA SER A 198 -7.85 10.25 9.71
C SER A 198 -7.73 8.75 10.04
N LEU A 199 -8.83 8.02 9.95
CA LEU A 199 -8.89 6.57 10.14
C LEU A 199 -8.79 5.89 8.77
N LEU A 200 -7.76 5.06 8.54
CA LEU A 200 -7.70 4.18 7.37
C LEU A 200 -8.06 2.75 7.79
N LEU A 201 -9.27 2.32 7.42
CA LEU A 201 -9.74 0.97 7.70
C LEU A 201 -9.15 0.01 6.68
N ILE A 202 -8.48 -1.07 7.13
CA ILE A 202 -8.15 -2.21 6.28
C ILE A 202 -9.24 -3.27 6.45
N PRO A 203 -10.12 -3.49 5.47
CA PRO A 203 -11.15 -4.50 5.56
C PRO A 203 -10.59 -5.85 5.10
N PHE A 204 -10.52 -6.83 6.00
CA PHE A 204 -10.10 -8.21 5.69
C PHE A 204 -11.30 -9.12 5.34
N LYS A 205 -12.53 -8.63 5.57
CA LYS A 205 -13.80 -9.31 5.34
C LYS A 205 -14.94 -8.29 5.21
N THR A 206 -16.07 -8.70 4.62
CA THR A 206 -17.27 -7.84 4.47
C THR A 206 -17.76 -7.31 5.82
N LEU A 207 -17.65 -8.12 6.87
CA LEU A 207 -18.04 -7.72 8.22
C LEU A 207 -17.27 -6.50 8.75
N ASP A 208 -16.04 -6.24 8.29
CA ASP A 208 -15.25 -5.09 8.75
C ASP A 208 -15.83 -3.76 8.23
N LEU A 209 -16.36 -3.77 7.00
CA LEU A 209 -17.08 -2.64 6.41
C LEU A 209 -18.42 -2.37 7.13
N GLN A 210 -19.11 -3.45 7.50
CA GLN A 210 -20.32 -3.34 8.31
C GLN A 210 -19.99 -2.82 9.72
N TRP A 211 -18.87 -3.28 10.31
CA TRP A 211 -18.41 -2.87 11.62
C TRP A 211 -18.13 -1.37 11.67
N ILE A 212 -17.40 -0.78 10.73
CA ILE A 212 -17.09 0.66 10.80
C ILE A 212 -18.37 1.50 10.70
N THR A 213 -19.33 1.08 9.86
CA THR A 213 -20.65 1.71 9.77
C THR A 213 -21.38 1.63 11.11
N SER A 214 -21.41 0.44 11.71
CA SER A 214 -22.03 0.20 13.03
C SER A 214 -21.36 1.00 14.14
N ALA A 215 -20.02 0.96 14.22
CA ALA A 215 -19.23 1.56 15.29
C ALA A 215 -19.33 3.09 15.33
N LEU A 216 -19.56 3.72 14.17
CA LEU A 216 -19.80 5.17 14.05
C LEU A 216 -21.28 5.56 14.25
N THR A 217 -22.21 4.60 14.31
CA THR A 217 -23.66 4.86 14.34
C THR A 217 -24.39 4.12 15.46
N THR A 218 -24.80 2.88 15.25
CA THR A 218 -25.70 2.11 16.13
C THR A 218 -24.96 1.33 17.21
N GLY A 219 -23.73 0.92 16.94
CA GLY A 219 -22.92 0.05 17.77
C GLY A 219 -23.49 -1.36 17.96
N SER A 220 -24.19 -1.87 16.95
CA SER A 220 -24.78 -3.21 16.93
C SER A 220 -23.77 -4.34 16.78
N ILE A 221 -22.58 -4.10 16.21
CA ILE A 221 -21.55 -5.13 15.99
C ILE A 221 -20.49 -5.01 17.08
N ASN A 222 -20.48 -5.99 18.00
CA ASN A 222 -19.54 -6.04 19.14
C ASN A 222 -18.63 -7.29 19.11
N LYS A 223 -18.74 -8.11 18.07
CA LYS A 223 -17.98 -9.36 17.92
C LYS A 223 -17.81 -9.72 16.44
N THR A 224 -16.61 -10.15 16.08
CA THR A 224 -16.28 -10.83 14.82
C THR A 224 -15.97 -12.30 15.13
N TYR A 225 -14.76 -12.79 14.85
CA TYR A 225 -14.22 -14.00 15.46
C TYR A 225 -13.69 -13.72 16.89
N PHE A 226 -13.42 -12.45 17.20
CA PHE A 226 -12.98 -11.96 18.51
C PHE A 226 -13.90 -10.81 18.97
N PRO A 227 -14.03 -10.51 20.27
CA PRO A 227 -14.73 -9.30 20.73
C PRO A 227 -14.11 -8.04 20.11
N VAL A 228 -14.96 -7.14 19.61
CA VAL A 228 -14.53 -5.86 19.04
C VAL A 228 -15.27 -4.71 19.70
N ARG A 229 -14.69 -3.50 19.63
CA ARG A 229 -15.36 -2.31 20.15
C ARG A 229 -16.67 -2.09 19.43
N SER A 230 -17.78 -2.06 20.17
CA SER A 230 -19.10 -1.79 19.59
C SER A 230 -19.24 -0.35 19.10
N ARG A 231 -18.54 0.60 19.73
CA ARG A 231 -18.45 2.00 19.32
C ARG A 231 -17.00 2.48 19.40
N ILE A 232 -16.65 3.42 18.53
CA ILE A 232 -15.36 4.11 18.56
C ILE A 232 -15.57 5.61 18.53
N LYS A 233 -14.65 6.36 19.13
CA LYS A 233 -14.51 7.80 18.90
C LYS A 233 -13.57 8.00 17.72
N ALA A 234 -14.12 8.44 16.59
CA ALA A 234 -13.35 8.86 15.42
C ALA A 234 -14.17 9.91 14.64
N ASN A 235 -13.49 10.79 13.91
CA ASN A 235 -14.17 11.75 13.05
C ASN A 235 -14.72 11.03 11.82
N LYS A 236 -16.04 10.82 11.74
CA LYS A 236 -16.68 10.14 10.61
C LYS A 236 -16.35 10.76 9.24
N ASN A 237 -16.06 12.06 9.20
CA ASN A 237 -15.69 12.80 7.98
C ASN A 237 -14.21 12.64 7.60
N ARG A 238 -13.45 11.81 8.33
CA ARG A 238 -12.03 11.52 8.06
C ARG A 238 -11.77 10.02 8.05
N VAL A 239 -12.78 9.23 7.70
CA VAL A 239 -12.69 7.78 7.57
C VAL A 239 -12.45 7.44 6.12
N LEU A 240 -11.42 6.64 5.89
CA LEU A 240 -10.95 6.16 4.59
C LEU A 240 -10.98 4.64 4.59
N ILE A 241 -11.21 4.04 3.42
CA ILE A 241 -11.27 2.59 3.26
C ILE A 241 -10.14 2.14 2.34
N TYR A 242 -9.30 1.25 2.85
CA TYR A 242 -8.25 0.60 2.05
C TYR A 242 -8.91 -0.27 0.98
N SER A 243 -8.56 -0.04 -0.29
CA SER A 243 -9.15 -0.75 -1.43
C SER A 243 -8.82 -2.24 -1.41
N PRO A 244 -9.81 -3.16 -1.45
CA PRO A 244 -9.54 -4.59 -1.61
C PRO A 244 -8.80 -4.93 -2.90
N THR A 245 -9.00 -4.14 -3.96
CA THR A 245 -8.24 -4.25 -5.22
C THR A 245 -6.77 -3.92 -5.00
N PHE A 246 -6.48 -2.81 -4.30
CA PHE A 246 -5.11 -2.43 -3.98
C PHE A 246 -4.46 -3.43 -3.02
N PHE A 247 -5.22 -3.97 -2.06
CA PHE A 247 -4.77 -5.04 -1.18
C PHE A 247 -4.30 -6.25 -1.99
N LYS A 248 -5.13 -6.74 -2.92
CA LYS A 248 -4.74 -7.86 -3.79
C LYS A 248 -3.53 -7.53 -4.66
N TYR A 249 -3.43 -6.31 -5.17
CA TYR A 249 -2.26 -5.84 -5.90
C TYR A 249 -0.97 -5.90 -5.06
N VAL A 250 -1.03 -5.46 -3.80
CA VAL A 250 0.11 -5.60 -2.86
C VAL A 250 0.49 -7.07 -2.68
N TYR A 251 -0.50 -7.95 -2.48
CA TYR A 251 -0.25 -9.38 -2.31
C TYR A 251 0.33 -10.06 -3.55
N ASP A 252 -0.25 -9.84 -4.73
CA ASP A 252 0.15 -10.51 -5.96
C ASP A 252 1.46 -9.97 -6.52
N THR A 253 1.66 -8.65 -6.47
CA THR A 253 2.77 -7.98 -7.17
C THR A 253 3.96 -7.72 -6.27
N TRP A 254 3.73 -7.26 -5.03
CA TRP A 254 4.83 -6.89 -4.13
C TRP A 254 5.31 -8.03 -3.26
N LEU A 255 4.40 -8.91 -2.83
CA LEU A 255 4.75 -10.10 -2.04
C LEU A 255 4.78 -11.39 -2.86
N GLU A 256 4.51 -11.34 -4.17
CA GLU A 256 4.55 -12.52 -5.04
C GLU A 256 3.76 -13.71 -4.47
N ARG A 257 2.64 -13.41 -3.76
CA ARG A 257 1.76 -14.36 -3.08
C ARG A 257 2.39 -15.14 -1.90
N HIS A 258 3.43 -14.60 -1.28
CA HIS A 258 3.99 -15.11 -0.04
C HIS A 258 3.09 -14.82 1.16
N GLY A 259 2.96 -15.80 2.06
CA GLY A 259 2.03 -15.77 3.19
C GLY A 259 0.57 -15.97 2.77
N ARG A 260 -0.36 -15.91 3.72
CA ARG A 260 -1.80 -15.97 3.44
C ARG A 260 -2.33 -14.63 2.92
N TYR A 261 -1.81 -13.53 3.46
CA TYR A 261 -2.02 -12.14 3.05
C TYR A 261 -0.97 -11.23 3.68
N PRO A 262 -0.74 -10.00 3.18
CA PRO A 262 0.21 -9.04 3.73
C PRO A 262 -0.18 -8.56 5.14
N SER A 263 0.81 -8.22 5.95
CA SER A 263 0.63 -7.61 7.28
C SER A 263 0.13 -6.16 7.18
N THR A 264 -0.47 -5.65 8.26
CA THR A 264 -0.85 -4.23 8.37
C THR A 264 0.34 -3.30 8.18
N GLY A 265 1.54 -3.70 8.65
CA GLY A 265 2.77 -2.93 8.47
C GLY A 265 3.14 -2.79 7.00
N PHE A 266 3.14 -3.90 6.27
CA PHE A 266 3.47 -3.90 4.85
C PHE A 266 2.41 -3.17 4.01
N LEU A 267 1.11 -3.37 4.29
CA LEU A 267 0.04 -2.61 3.62
C LEU A 267 0.17 -1.10 3.87
N SER A 268 0.52 -0.68 5.09
CA SER A 268 0.73 0.74 5.41
C SER A 268 1.94 1.33 4.69
N LEU A 269 3.03 0.55 4.58
CA LEU A 269 4.21 0.95 3.81
C LEU A 269 3.86 1.14 2.33
N LEU A 270 3.16 0.18 1.72
CA LEU A 270 2.84 0.24 0.30
C LEU A 270 1.78 1.31 -0.01
N PHE A 271 0.88 1.58 0.93
CA PHE A 271 0.02 2.76 0.87
C PHE A 271 0.86 4.04 0.80
N ALA A 272 1.83 4.22 1.70
CA ALA A 272 2.72 5.38 1.72
C ALA A 272 3.52 5.54 0.41
N VAL A 273 4.05 4.43 -0.12
CA VAL A 273 4.77 4.39 -1.41
C VAL A 273 3.91 4.90 -2.58
N HIS A 274 2.58 4.78 -2.52
CA HIS A 274 1.69 5.25 -3.60
C HIS A 274 1.18 6.67 -3.39
N ILE A 275 1.16 7.18 -2.16
CA ILE A 275 0.59 8.50 -1.85
C ILE A 275 1.63 9.58 -1.54
N CYS A 276 2.90 9.21 -1.39
CA CYS A 276 3.97 10.11 -0.94
C CYS A 276 5.13 10.14 -1.93
N ASP A 277 5.90 11.23 -1.91
CA ASP A 277 7.08 11.37 -2.76
C ASP A 277 8.34 10.90 -2.06
N LYS A 278 8.37 11.01 -0.72
CA LYS A 278 9.46 10.51 0.13
C LYS A 278 8.89 9.76 1.31
N VAL A 279 9.36 8.53 1.52
CA VAL A 279 8.90 7.66 2.61
C VAL A 279 10.05 7.33 3.54
N ASN A 280 9.84 7.63 4.82
CA ASN A 280 10.72 7.27 5.93
C ASN A 280 10.01 6.22 6.80
N VAL A 281 10.71 5.15 7.15
CA VAL A 281 10.15 3.99 7.85
C VAL A 281 10.85 3.79 9.18
N TYR A 282 10.06 3.71 10.25
CA TYR A 282 10.52 3.59 11.64
C TYR A 282 9.78 2.43 12.30
N GLY A 283 10.41 1.69 13.22
CA GLY A 283 9.69 0.66 13.98
C GLY A 283 9.33 -0.59 13.21
N PHE A 284 10.07 -0.91 12.14
CA PHE A 284 9.93 -2.14 11.36
C PHE A 284 11.06 -3.12 11.70
N GLY A 285 10.77 -4.42 11.63
CA GLY A 285 11.75 -5.48 11.91
C GLY A 285 11.97 -5.74 13.41
N ALA A 286 12.99 -6.53 13.72
CA ALA A 286 13.42 -6.81 15.09
C ALA A 286 14.25 -5.66 15.70
N ASP A 287 14.49 -5.73 17.01
CA ASP A 287 15.53 -4.92 17.68
C ASP A 287 16.95 -5.40 17.35
N ARG A 288 17.98 -4.69 17.82
CA ARG A 288 19.39 -5.07 17.59
C ARG A 288 19.77 -6.47 18.09
N TYR A 289 18.96 -7.05 18.99
CA TYR A 289 19.17 -8.36 19.58
C TYR A 289 18.35 -9.45 18.88
N GLY A 290 17.60 -9.10 17.82
CA GLY A 290 16.74 -10.02 17.09
C GLY A 290 15.39 -10.29 17.78
N ASN A 291 15.03 -9.53 18.81
CA ASN A 291 13.76 -9.68 19.48
C ASN A 291 12.65 -8.98 18.72
N TRP A 292 11.49 -9.63 18.66
CA TRP A 292 10.26 -9.07 18.16
C TRP A 292 9.36 -8.78 19.34
N HIS A 293 9.15 -7.51 19.66
CA HIS A 293 8.26 -7.08 20.72
C HIS A 293 7.75 -5.68 20.41
N HIS A 294 6.64 -5.27 21.02
CA HIS A 294 6.15 -3.92 20.82
C HIS A 294 6.89 -2.89 21.70
N TYR A 295 7.09 -1.67 21.20
CA TYR A 295 7.79 -0.62 21.96
C TYR A 295 7.09 -0.19 23.26
N TRP A 296 5.79 -0.46 23.40
CA TRP A 296 5.05 -0.17 24.64
C TRP A 296 4.93 -1.36 25.60
N GLN A 297 5.41 -2.54 25.20
CA GLN A 297 5.39 -3.73 26.04
C GLN A 297 6.64 -3.80 26.92
N LYS A 298 6.46 -4.23 28.17
CA LYS A 298 7.57 -4.46 29.11
C LYS A 298 8.31 -5.79 28.87
N ASN A 299 7.68 -6.75 28.18
CA ASN A 299 8.24 -8.08 27.93
C ASN A 299 9.04 -8.11 26.62
N TYR A 300 10.36 -8.01 26.72
CA TYR A 300 11.31 -8.06 25.60
C TYR A 300 11.41 -9.44 24.92
N HIS A 301 10.93 -10.51 25.57
CA HIS A 301 11.00 -11.90 25.07
C HIS A 301 9.74 -12.37 24.34
N GLY A 302 8.79 -11.48 24.09
CA GLY A 302 7.50 -11.81 23.48
C GLY A 302 7.60 -12.11 21.99
N GLY A 303 8.20 -13.24 21.60
CA GLY A 303 8.29 -13.73 20.21
C GLY A 303 6.93 -14.10 19.58
N GLU A 304 5.92 -13.26 19.74
CA GLU A 304 4.55 -13.47 19.25
C GLU A 304 4.45 -13.31 17.73
N PHE A 305 5.36 -12.56 17.09
CA PHE A 305 5.19 -12.16 15.69
C PHE A 305 5.54 -13.23 14.65
N ARG A 306 6.32 -14.27 15.00
CA ARG A 306 6.69 -15.36 14.06
C ARG A 306 5.80 -16.60 14.14
N LYS A 307 4.80 -16.63 15.04
CA LYS A 307 4.13 -17.88 15.44
C LYS A 307 2.85 -18.24 14.68
N THR A 308 2.21 -17.29 13.98
CA THR A 308 0.87 -17.54 13.41
C THR A 308 0.87 -18.08 11.98
N GLY A 309 1.96 -17.88 11.22
CA GLY A 309 2.07 -18.31 9.82
C GLY A 309 1.09 -17.61 8.85
N VAL A 310 0.42 -16.54 9.29
CA VAL A 310 -0.54 -15.79 8.47
C VAL A 310 0.18 -14.90 7.46
N HIS A 311 1.26 -14.25 7.88
CA HIS A 311 2.09 -13.37 7.06
C HIS A 311 3.48 -13.98 6.89
N ASP A 312 4.10 -13.78 5.74
CA ASP A 312 5.51 -14.13 5.53
C ASP A 312 6.37 -12.92 5.92
N ALA A 313 6.64 -12.78 7.21
CA ALA A 313 7.34 -11.63 7.77
C ALA A 313 8.78 -11.49 7.25
N ASP A 314 9.44 -12.60 6.91
CA ASP A 314 10.80 -12.58 6.37
C ASP A 314 10.78 -12.09 4.91
N HIS A 315 9.79 -12.53 4.10
CA HIS A 315 9.62 -12.00 2.74
C HIS A 315 9.23 -10.52 2.75
N GLU A 316 8.30 -10.09 3.59
CA GLU A 316 7.95 -8.68 3.76
C GLU A 316 9.16 -7.81 4.15
N HIS A 317 9.99 -8.32 5.07
CA HIS A 317 11.22 -7.65 5.48
C HIS A 317 12.20 -7.51 4.31
N ASN A 318 12.41 -8.58 3.53
CA ASN A 318 13.30 -8.57 2.38
C ASN A 318 12.86 -7.57 1.32
N VAL A 319 11.56 -7.50 0.99
CA VAL A 319 11.02 -6.52 0.04
C VAL A 319 11.20 -5.09 0.57
N THR A 320 10.99 -4.89 1.87
CA THR A 320 11.20 -3.59 2.52
C THR A 320 12.68 -3.16 2.45
N MET A 321 13.61 -4.08 2.74
CA MET A 321 15.04 -3.80 2.62
C MET A 321 15.46 -3.53 1.17
N LEU A 322 14.88 -4.24 0.20
CA LEU A 322 15.15 -4.03 -1.22
C LEU A 322 14.64 -2.66 -1.70
N LEU A 323 13.49 -2.20 -1.22
CA LEU A 323 13.04 -0.81 -1.43
C LEU A 323 14.07 0.20 -0.89
N ALA A 324 14.65 -0.06 0.28
CA ALA A 324 15.65 0.85 0.86
C ALA A 324 16.98 0.84 0.10
N ASP A 325 17.47 -0.34 -0.30
CA ASP A 325 18.67 -0.51 -1.12
C ASP A 325 18.55 0.23 -2.46
N LYS A 326 17.33 0.28 -3.00
CA LYS A 326 16.97 0.98 -4.24
C LYS A 326 16.66 2.47 -4.06
N HIS A 327 16.93 3.01 -2.87
CA HIS A 327 16.67 4.41 -2.50
C HIS A 327 15.20 4.84 -2.68
N LYS A 328 14.27 3.88 -2.63
CA LYS A 328 12.83 4.12 -2.72
C LYS A 328 12.26 4.55 -1.36
N ILE A 329 12.83 4.04 -0.27
CA ILE A 329 12.45 4.43 1.09
C ILE A 329 13.70 4.61 1.96
N ASN A 330 13.58 5.35 3.05
CA ASN A 330 14.62 5.42 4.08
C ASN A 330 14.19 4.59 5.30
N ILE A 331 15.00 3.60 5.70
CA ILE A 331 14.73 2.78 6.89
C ILE A 331 15.58 3.28 8.05
N PHE A 332 14.91 3.57 9.16
CA PHE A 332 15.51 3.89 10.45
C PHE A 332 15.44 2.66 11.35
N LYS A 333 16.58 1.99 11.51
CA LYS A 333 16.67 0.66 12.15
C LYS A 333 16.51 0.69 13.67
N GLY A 334 16.53 1.86 14.31
CA GLY A 334 16.43 1.97 15.75
C GLY A 334 17.63 1.36 16.47
N PHE A 335 17.39 0.90 17.71
CA PHE A 335 18.42 0.40 18.62
C PHE A 335 18.24 -1.03 19.12
#